data_AF-A0A4Q6C0J0-F1
#
_entry.id   AF-A0A4Q6C0J0-F1
#
_cell.length_a   1.000
_cell.length_b   1.000
_cell.length_c   1.000
_cell.angle_alpha   90.00
_cell.angle_beta   90.00
_cell.angle_gamma   90.00
#
_symmetry.space_group_name_H-M   'P 1'
#
loop_
_entity.id
_entity.type
_entity.pdbx_description
1 polymer ?
#
loop_
_entity_poly.entity_id
_entity_poly.type
_entity_poly.pdbx_seq_one_letter_code
_entity_poly.pdbx_strand_id
1 'polypeptide(L)'
;MSLDITKLRKVRKQPGKTIAQCPACAETGNDSKGDHLIIYPDGKYGCVVTPGDSEHRKRIWLLAGTSTWKEHPFEFEVRPYQMPKKQLLKSLTRFRSVSDGSTPQ
;
A
#
# COMPACT_ATOMS: atom_id res chain seq x y z
N MET A 1 -5.06 12.73 10.18
CA MET A 1 -5.21 11.28 9.94
C MET A 1 -5.93 10.69 11.14
N SER A 2 -7.23 10.42 11.02
CA SER A 2 -8.03 9.89 12.13
C SER A 2 -8.05 8.35 12.11
N LEU A 3 -8.26 7.73 13.26
CA LEU A 3 -8.48 6.28 13.35
C LEU A 3 -9.97 5.97 13.38
N ASP A 4 -10.35 4.86 12.73
CA ASP A 4 -11.70 4.32 12.80
C ASP A 4 -11.91 3.65 14.17
N ILE A 5 -12.74 4.27 15.00
CA ILE A 5 -13.06 3.75 16.35
C ILE A 5 -13.75 2.38 16.28
N THR A 6 -14.44 2.09 15.18
CA THR A 6 -15.15 0.82 14.94
C THR A 6 -14.21 -0.37 14.73
N LYS A 7 -12.98 -0.13 14.25
CA LYS A 7 -11.96 -1.18 14.05
C LYS A 7 -11.17 -1.50 15.32
N LEU A 8 -11.31 -0.68 16.36
CA LEU A 8 -10.56 -0.81 17.61
C LEU A 8 -11.29 -1.70 18.61
N ARG A 9 -10.53 -2.52 19.34
CA ARG A 9 -11.05 -3.36 20.44
C ARG A 9 -10.84 -2.68 21.78
N LYS A 10 -11.68 -3.04 22.76
CA LYS A 10 -11.63 -2.57 24.16
C LYS A 10 -11.61 -1.04 24.31
N VAL A 11 -12.40 -0.35 23.50
CA VAL A 11 -12.47 1.12 23.52
C VAL A 11 -13.07 1.61 24.84
N ARG A 12 -12.30 2.41 25.58
CA ARG A 12 -12.69 3.12 26.79
C ARG A 12 -12.65 4.62 26.54
N LYS A 13 -13.83 5.25 26.51
CA LYS A 13 -13.93 6.70 26.39
C LYS A 13 -13.76 7.32 27.78
N GLN A 14 -12.80 8.23 27.92
CA GLN A 14 -12.58 9.05 29.11
C GLN A 14 -12.79 10.53 28.76
N PRO A 15 -13.11 11.39 29.73
CA PRO A 15 -13.19 12.83 29.47
C PRO A 15 -11.83 13.35 28.98
N GLY A 16 -11.78 13.82 27.73
CA GLY A 16 -10.57 14.39 27.11
C GLY A 16 -9.63 13.40 26.41
N LYS A 17 -9.88 12.09 26.44
CA LYS A 17 -9.12 11.08 25.67
C LYS A 17 -9.89 9.77 25.50
N THR A 18 -9.63 9.06 24.41
CA THR A 18 -10.12 7.71 24.18
C THR A 18 -8.95 6.75 24.29
N ILE A 19 -9.09 5.72 25.13
CA ILE A 19 -8.10 4.65 25.29
C ILE A 19 -8.64 3.41 24.57
N ALA A 20 -7.79 2.67 23.86
CA ALA A 20 -8.16 1.44 23.20
C ALA A 20 -6.98 0.46 23.13
N GLN A 21 -7.27 -0.76 22.67
CA GLN A 21 -6.24 -1.75 22.37
C GLN A 21 -5.46 -1.32 21.11
N CYS A 22 -4.14 -1.38 21.18
CA CYS A 22 -3.28 -1.13 20.03
C CYS A 22 -3.28 -2.36 19.11
N PRO A 23 -3.71 -2.24 17.83
CA PRO A 23 -3.76 -3.38 16.93
C PRO A 23 -2.37 -3.93 16.61
N ALA A 24 -1.35 -3.07 16.52
CA ALA A 24 0.03 -3.50 16.28
C ALA A 24 0.63 -4.27 17.47
N CYS A 25 0.39 -3.82 18.71
CA CYS A 25 0.83 -4.57 19.90
C CYS A 25 0.04 -5.88 20.10
N ALA A 26 -1.22 -5.91 19.66
CA ALA A 26 -2.04 -7.11 19.69
C ALA A 26 -1.50 -8.19 18.74
N GLU A 27 -0.99 -7.82 17.55
CA GLU A 27 -0.30 -8.77 16.64
C GLU A 27 0.91 -9.43 17.32
N THR A 28 1.67 -8.69 18.13
CA THR A 28 2.83 -9.19 18.87
C THR A 28 2.45 -9.92 20.16
N GLY A 29 1.17 -9.96 20.54
CA GLY A 29 0.70 -10.54 21.81
C GLY A 29 1.07 -9.73 23.05
N ASN A 30 1.55 -8.49 22.89
CA ASN A 30 2.07 -7.66 23.98
C ASN A 30 1.00 -6.73 24.58
N ASP A 31 -0.24 -6.73 24.07
CA ASP A 31 -1.34 -5.90 24.57
C ASP A 31 -2.55 -6.74 25.02
N SER A 32 -2.41 -7.36 26.19
CA SER A 32 -3.47 -8.14 26.83
C SER A 32 -4.49 -7.27 27.57
N LYS A 33 -4.06 -6.12 28.09
CA LYS A 33 -4.92 -5.20 28.85
C LYS A 33 -5.81 -4.36 27.93
N GLY A 34 -5.29 -3.94 26.78
CA GLY A 34 -6.02 -3.14 25.80
C GLY A 34 -6.04 -1.65 26.14
N ASP A 35 -4.99 -1.16 26.80
CA ASP A 35 -4.86 0.23 27.25
C ASP A 35 -3.67 0.95 26.57
N HIS A 36 -3.09 0.35 25.53
CA HIS A 36 -1.83 0.83 24.95
C HIS A 36 -2.03 1.94 23.90
N LEU A 37 -3.21 2.09 23.31
CA LEU A 37 -3.50 3.14 22.35
C LEU A 37 -4.25 4.29 23.03
N ILE A 38 -3.71 5.51 22.93
CA ILE A 38 -4.38 6.74 23.36
C ILE A 38 -4.72 7.56 22.13
N ILE A 39 -5.96 8.03 22.05
CA ILE A 39 -6.50 8.88 21.01
C ILE A 39 -6.99 10.16 21.67
N TYR A 40 -6.43 11.28 21.26
CA TYR A 40 -6.81 12.61 21.72
C TYR A 40 -7.98 13.15 20.90
N PRO A 41 -8.79 14.08 21.45
CA PRO A 41 -9.88 14.73 20.72
C PRO A 41 -9.40 15.46 19.46
N ASP A 42 -8.14 15.90 19.43
CA ASP A 42 -7.49 16.52 18.26
C ASP A 42 -7.24 15.53 17.10
N GLY A 43 -7.58 14.24 17.27
CA GLY A 43 -7.33 13.18 16.30
C GLY A 43 -5.88 12.67 16.30
N LYS A 44 -5.01 13.19 17.17
CA LYS A 44 -3.68 12.63 17.42
C LYS A 44 -3.81 11.31 18.17
N TYR A 45 -2.98 10.34 17.82
CA TYR A 45 -2.93 9.06 18.52
C TYR A 45 -1.48 8.62 18.77
N GLY A 46 -1.29 7.79 19.78
CA GLY A 46 0.01 7.27 20.16
C GLY A 46 -0.09 5.96 20.92
N CYS A 47 0.94 5.12 20.77
CA CYS A 47 1.12 3.94 21.60
C CYS A 47 1.93 4.31 22.86
N VAL A 48 1.52 3.79 24.02
CA VAL A 48 2.19 4.04 25.31
C VAL A 48 3.47 3.19 25.47
N VAL A 49 3.50 1.98 24.90
CA VAL A 49 4.64 1.05 25.05
C VAL A 49 5.84 1.48 24.22
N THR A 50 5.59 1.99 23.01
CA THR A 50 6.59 2.41 22.02
C THR A 50 6.42 3.89 21.71
N PRO A 51 6.75 4.80 22.65
CA PRO A 51 6.59 6.22 22.43
C PRO A 51 7.57 6.70 21.35
N GLY A 52 7.05 7.28 20.27
CA GLY A 52 7.86 7.88 19.21
C GLY A 52 8.18 6.96 18.03
N ASP A 53 7.87 5.67 18.10
CA ASP A 53 8.10 4.75 16.99
C ASP A 53 7.21 5.06 15.79
N SER A 54 7.84 5.60 14.75
CA SER A 54 7.15 5.99 13.52
C SER A 54 6.66 4.77 12.73
N GLU A 55 7.39 3.66 12.78
CA GLU A 55 6.98 2.39 12.17
C GLU A 55 5.75 1.83 12.87
N HIS A 56 5.72 1.88 14.20
CA HIS A 56 4.58 1.42 14.98
C HIS A 56 3.33 2.25 14.68
N ARG A 57 3.47 3.58 14.58
CA ARG A 57 2.36 4.46 14.17
C ARG A 57 1.85 4.17 12.76
N LYS A 58 2.75 3.93 11.80
CA LYS A 58 2.36 3.52 10.43
C LYS A 58 1.60 2.19 10.46
N ARG A 59 2.04 1.22 11.24
CA ARG A 59 1.37 -0.09 11.40
C ARG A 59 -0.04 0.07 12.00
N ILE A 60 -0.19 0.89 13.05
CA ILE A 60 -1.50 1.23 13.63
C ILE A 60 -2.41 1.86 12.56
N TRP A 61 -1.86 2.79 11.76
CA TRP A 61 -2.62 3.45 10.70
C TRP A 61 -3.02 2.49 9.58
N LEU A 62 -2.19 1.52 9.21
CA LEU A 62 -2.56 0.51 8.22
C LEU A 62 -3.71 -0.39 8.69
N LEU A 63 -3.76 -0.70 9.99
CA LEU A 63 -4.77 -1.60 10.56
C LEU A 63 -6.08 -0.89 10.92
N ALA A 64 -6.00 0.31 11.50
CA ALA A 64 -7.15 1.05 12.03
C ALA A 64 -7.35 2.43 11.40
N GLY A 65 -6.60 2.76 10.35
CA GLY A 65 -6.73 4.04 9.64
C GLY A 65 -8.00 4.10 8.79
N THR A 66 -8.52 5.32 8.71
CA THR A 66 -9.56 5.72 7.75
C THR A 66 -8.91 5.97 6.39
N SER A 67 -8.71 4.92 5.58
CA SER A 67 -8.37 5.13 4.17
C SER A 67 -9.65 5.41 3.41
N THR A 68 -10.04 6.68 3.31
CA THR A 68 -11.12 7.10 2.41
C THR A 68 -10.57 7.19 0.98
N TRP A 69 -10.03 6.08 0.45
CA TRP A 69 -9.84 5.95 -0.98
C TRP A 69 -11.23 5.80 -1.57
N LYS A 70 -11.85 6.93 -1.95
CA LYS A 70 -13.06 6.87 -2.76
C LYS A 70 -12.66 6.15 -4.04
N GLU A 71 -13.16 4.94 -4.25
CA GLU A 71 -13.17 4.31 -5.55
C GLU A 71 -13.91 5.27 -6.47
N HIS A 72 -13.17 6.08 -7.21
CA HIS A 72 -13.73 6.73 -8.39
C HIS A 72 -13.67 5.63 -9.44
N PRO A 73 -14.81 5.10 -9.92
CA PRO A 73 -14.81 4.29 -11.13
C PRO A 73 -14.30 5.19 -12.25
N PHE A 74 -12.99 5.18 -12.45
CA PHE A 74 -12.35 5.90 -13.53
C PHE A 74 -12.51 5.03 -14.77
N GLU A 75 -13.70 5.10 -15.36
CA GLU A 75 -13.96 4.55 -16.68
C GLU A 75 -13.17 5.41 -17.67
N PHE A 76 -12.01 4.92 -18.06
CA PHE A 76 -11.19 5.56 -19.08
C PHE A 76 -11.24 4.71 -20.34
N GLU A 77 -11.68 5.33 -21.44
CA GLU A 77 -11.63 4.70 -22.75
C GLU A 77 -10.16 4.57 -23.20
N VAL A 78 -9.68 3.33 -23.25
CA VAL A 78 -8.42 2.98 -23.91
C VAL A 78 -8.53 3.28 -25.40
N ARG A 79 -7.94 4.40 -25.85
CA ARG A 79 -7.76 4.65 -27.28
C ARG A 79 -6.55 3.83 -27.77
N PRO A 80 -6.75 2.81 -28.63
CA PRO A 80 -5.63 2.02 -29.14
C PRO A 80 -4.70 2.91 -29.98
N TYR A 81 -3.42 2.93 -29.63
CA TYR A 81 -2.41 3.64 -30.41
C TYR A 81 -2.18 2.93 -31.75
N GLN A 82 -2.57 3.56 -32.85
CA GLN A 82 -2.31 3.07 -34.20
C GLN A 82 -0.85 3.34 -34.56
N MET A 83 -0.04 2.28 -34.64
CA MET A 83 1.37 2.41 -35.02
C MET A 83 1.52 2.83 -36.49
N PRO A 84 2.35 3.86 -36.80
CA PRO A 84 2.59 4.26 -38.17
C PRO A 84 3.43 3.19 -38.92
N LYS A 85 2.92 2.71 -40.06
CA LYS A 85 3.49 1.64 -40.91
C LYS A 85 4.95 1.83 -41.35
N LYS A 86 5.47 3.05 -41.29
CA LYS A 86 6.85 3.42 -41.65
C LYS A 86 7.92 2.86 -40.69
N GLN A 87 7.53 2.29 -39.54
CA GLN A 87 8.45 1.62 -38.62
C GLN A 87 8.70 0.13 -38.94
N LEU A 88 7.87 -0.51 -39.77
CA LEU A 88 7.88 -1.97 -39.97
C LEU A 88 8.95 -2.46 -40.96
N LEU A 89 9.49 -1.56 -41.81
CA LEU A 89 10.40 -1.95 -42.90
C LEU A 89 11.89 -2.02 -42.51
N LYS A 90 12.28 -1.59 -41.31
CA LYS A 90 13.70 -1.53 -40.90
C LYS A 90 14.27 -2.84 -40.32
N SER A 91 13.44 -3.84 -40.04
CA SER A 91 13.87 -5.10 -39.42
C SER A 91 13.98 -6.29 -40.39
N LEU A 92 13.56 -6.16 -41.66
CA LEU A 92 13.44 -7.29 -42.59
C LEU A 92 14.58 -7.44 -43.61
N THR A 93 15.52 -6.49 -43.72
CA THR A 93 16.55 -6.52 -44.78
C THR A 93 17.95 -6.90 -44.32
N ARG A 94 18.10 -7.78 -43.33
CA ARG A 94 19.44 -8.27 -42.90
C ARG A 94 19.51 -9.78 -42.67
N PHE A 95 18.97 -10.58 -43.59
CA PHE A 95 19.37 -11.98 -43.75
C PHE A 95 20.12 -12.14 -45.07
N ARG A 96 21.45 -12.10 -45.01
CA ARG A 96 22.35 -12.38 -46.14
C ARG A 96 22.79 -13.83 -45.97
N SER A 97 22.17 -14.75 -46.71
CA SER A 97 22.57 -16.16 -46.77
C SER A 97 23.93 -16.29 -47.44
N VAL A 98 24.94 -16.71 -46.69
CA VAL A 98 26.21 -17.21 -47.23
C VAL A 98 25.98 -18.68 -47.57
N SER A 99 26.15 -19.04 -48.84
CA SER A 99 26.12 -20.43 -49.29
C SER A 99 27.24 -20.62 -50.30
N ASP A 100 28.44 -20.92 -49.81
CA ASP A 100 29.52 -21.47 -50.63
C ASP A 100 29.77 -22.90 -50.17
N GLY A 101 29.18 -23.84 -50.92
CA GLY A 101 29.51 -25.26 -50.85
C GLY A 101 30.78 -25.50 -51.66
N SER A 102 31.89 -25.79 -50.98
CA SER A 102 33.11 -26.33 -51.57
C SER A 102 33.12 -27.85 -51.40
N THR A 103 32.89 -28.56 -52.51
CA THR A 103 33.07 -30.02 -52.63
C THR A 103 34.56 -30.34 -52.74
N PRO A 104 35.11 -31.33 -52.00
CA PRO A 104 36.49 -31.76 -52.18
C PRO A 104 36.58 -32.91 -53.18
N GLN A 105 37.44 -32.78 -54.21
CA GLN A 105 38.21 -33.86 -54.83
C GLN A 105 39.55 -33.32 -55.31
#